data_AF-A0A438DSW6-F1
#
_entry.id   AF-A0A438DSW6-F1
#
_cell.length_a   1.000
_cell.length_b   1.000
_cell.length_c   1.000
_cell.angle_alpha   90.00
_cell.angle_beta   90.00
_cell.angle_gamma   90.00
#
_symmetry.space_group_name_H-M   'P 1'
#
loop_
_entity.id
_entity.type
_entity.pdbx_description
1 polymer ?
#
loop_
_entity_poly.entity_id
_entity_poly.type
_entity_poly.pdbx_seq_one_letter_code
_entity_poly.pdbx_strand_id
1 'polypeptide(L)'
;MGFHLSPASSSRKWLGFVTAVWVQSISGNNYTFSNYSDALKSLMALTQLQLNNLSVAKDVGKAFGLLSGLASDRLSTPMMLLIGSIEGLVGYGVQWLVVSRKIQPLPYWQMCIFLCMGGNSTTWMNTAVLVTCIRNFRTNRGPVSGILKGYVGLSTAIFTDLCTALFADDPAIFLLMLAIIPLLVCLSAILFLREVPSSTAAGEKEETKFFNLFNIVAVVLAVYLLTFDVTGSHGRILSQAFAVVLLFLLACPLQSLSISCYRILTGPVQNPVPTSRV
;
A
#
# COMPACT_ATOMS: atom_id res chain seq x y z
N MET A 1 11.57 38.15 -0.72
CA MET A 1 10.21 37.74 -0.30
C MET A 1 10.23 36.25 -0.02
N GLY A 2 10.44 35.86 1.23
CA GLY A 2 10.42 34.46 1.64
C GLY A 2 8.99 34.00 1.84
N PHE A 3 8.53 33.03 1.06
CA PHE A 3 7.28 32.33 1.34
C PHE A 3 7.50 31.47 2.59
N HIS A 4 7.11 31.99 3.76
CA HIS A 4 6.87 31.16 4.94
C HIS A 4 5.72 30.21 4.60
N LEU A 5 6.05 28.95 4.28
CA LEU A 5 5.05 27.89 4.16
C LEU A 5 4.42 27.67 5.54
N SER A 6 3.09 27.77 5.60
CA SER A 6 2.30 27.46 6.79
C SER A 6 2.58 26.02 7.26
N PRO A 7 2.63 25.74 8.58
CA PRO A 7 2.76 24.39 9.14
C PRO A 7 1.79 23.36 8.53
N ALA A 8 0.67 23.83 7.97
CA ALA A 8 -0.31 23.03 7.26
C ALA A 8 0.20 22.37 5.96
N SER A 9 1.24 22.89 5.29
CA SER A 9 1.76 22.29 4.04
C SER A 9 2.69 21.09 4.31
N SER A 10 3.55 21.18 5.32
CA SER A 10 4.43 20.08 5.76
C SER A 10 3.60 18.92 6.31
N SER A 11 2.60 19.21 7.14
CA SER A 11 1.69 18.19 7.70
C SER A 11 0.92 17.43 6.62
N ARG A 12 0.44 18.14 5.58
CA ARG A 12 -0.24 17.52 4.42
C ARG A 12 0.69 16.65 3.58
N LYS A 13 1.94 17.08 3.40
CA LYS A 13 2.97 16.31 2.67
C LYS A 13 3.24 14.95 3.33
N TRP A 14 3.40 14.95 4.65
CA TRP A 14 3.63 13.74 5.42
C TRP A 14 2.40 12.86 5.57
N LEU A 15 1.22 13.46 5.75
CA LEU A 15 -0.04 12.71 5.72
C LEU A 15 -0.21 11.98 4.38
N GLY A 16 0.12 12.65 3.27
CA GLY A 16 0.20 12.02 1.95
C GLY A 16 1.18 10.84 1.96
N PHE A 17 2.38 10.99 2.52
CA PHE A 17 3.35 9.89 2.60
C PHE A 17 2.87 8.69 3.44
N VAL A 18 2.14 8.93 4.55
CA VAL A 18 1.54 7.84 5.32
C VAL A 18 0.48 7.10 4.49
N THR A 19 -0.39 7.83 3.79
CA THR A 19 -1.38 7.18 2.91
C THR A 19 -0.73 6.43 1.75
N ALA A 20 0.40 6.94 1.24
CA ALA A 20 1.22 6.22 0.28
C ALA A 20 1.73 4.88 0.85
N VAL A 21 2.28 4.88 2.06
CA VAL A 21 2.69 3.64 2.75
C VAL A 21 1.53 2.65 2.88
N TRP A 22 0.32 3.11 3.20
CA TRP A 22 -0.86 2.24 3.27
C TRP A 22 -1.23 1.63 1.92
N VAL A 23 -1.23 2.42 0.84
CA VAL A 23 -1.47 1.89 -0.51
C VAL A 23 -0.40 0.85 -0.85
N GLN A 24 0.87 1.10 -0.53
CA GLN A 24 1.94 0.13 -0.79
C GLN A 24 1.78 -1.15 0.04
N SER A 25 1.29 -1.03 1.28
CA SER A 25 1.01 -2.17 2.17
C SER A 25 -0.13 -3.07 1.66
N ILE A 26 -0.89 -2.62 0.65
CA ILE A 26 -1.95 -3.42 0.01
C ILE A 26 -1.68 -3.72 -1.47
N SER A 27 -0.53 -3.32 -2.01
CA SER A 27 -0.23 -3.36 -3.45
C SER A 27 0.63 -4.55 -3.91
N GLY A 28 0.91 -5.54 -3.06
CA GLY A 28 1.61 -6.80 -3.43
C GLY A 28 0.69 -8.00 -3.61
N ASN A 29 -0.60 -7.77 -3.85
CA ASN A 29 -1.58 -8.81 -4.13
C ASN A 29 -1.16 -9.80 -5.26
N ASN A 30 -0.31 -9.38 -6.18
CA ASN A 30 0.21 -10.23 -7.25
C ASN A 30 1.02 -11.43 -6.75
N TYR A 31 1.63 -11.34 -5.57
CA TYR A 31 2.42 -12.43 -5.00
C TYR A 31 1.58 -13.42 -4.20
N THR A 32 0.29 -13.14 -4.05
CA THR A 32 -0.63 -13.93 -3.21
C THR A 32 -1.41 -15.00 -3.98
N PHE A 33 -1.06 -15.24 -5.25
CA PHE A 33 -1.77 -16.22 -6.10
C PHE A 33 -1.82 -17.61 -5.45
N SER A 34 -0.74 -18.01 -4.77
CA SER A 34 -0.66 -19.29 -4.03
C SER A 34 -1.72 -19.44 -2.94
N ASN A 35 -2.22 -18.35 -2.36
CA ASN A 35 -3.21 -18.40 -1.27
C ASN A 35 -4.60 -18.84 -1.75
N TYR A 36 -4.90 -18.73 -3.05
CA TYR A 36 -6.21 -19.08 -3.60
C TYR A 36 -6.16 -19.92 -4.89
N SER A 37 -4.97 -20.16 -5.46
CA SER A 37 -4.79 -20.87 -6.73
C SER A 37 -5.33 -22.29 -6.68
N ASP A 38 -5.21 -22.99 -5.55
CA ASP A 38 -5.70 -24.37 -5.41
C ASP A 38 -7.23 -24.43 -5.40
N ALA A 39 -7.89 -23.42 -4.84
CA ALA A 39 -9.34 -23.28 -4.91
C ALA A 39 -9.79 -23.04 -6.36
N LEU A 40 -9.10 -22.16 -7.10
CA LEU A 40 -9.38 -21.97 -8.53
C LEU A 40 -9.14 -23.25 -9.34
N LYS A 41 -8.03 -23.95 -9.09
CA LYS A 41 -7.66 -25.20 -9.78
C LYS A 41 -8.77 -26.25 -9.65
N SER A 42 -9.21 -26.49 -8.42
CA SER A 42 -10.23 -27.50 -8.12
C SER A 42 -11.60 -27.13 -8.68
N LEU A 43 -12.03 -25.87 -8.54
CA LEU A 43 -13.33 -25.41 -9.03
C LEU A 43 -13.45 -25.37 -10.55
N MET A 44 -12.37 -25.05 -11.24
CA MET A 44 -12.33 -24.95 -12.71
C MET A 44 -11.80 -26.23 -13.38
N ALA A 45 -11.54 -27.29 -12.61
CA ALA A 45 -10.96 -28.56 -13.08
C ALA A 45 -9.67 -28.37 -13.92
N LEU A 46 -8.78 -27.48 -13.48
CA LEU A 46 -7.57 -27.12 -14.22
C LEU A 46 -6.45 -28.14 -14.01
N THR A 47 -5.71 -28.39 -15.09
CA THR A 47 -4.39 -29.03 -15.01
C THR A 47 -3.37 -28.10 -14.34
N GLN A 48 -2.28 -28.66 -13.81
CA GLN A 48 -1.19 -27.84 -13.25
C GLN A 48 -0.58 -26.91 -14.30
N LEU A 49 -0.48 -27.35 -15.56
CA LEU A 49 0.00 -26.52 -16.67
C LEU A 49 -0.89 -25.29 -16.89
N GLN A 50 -2.22 -25.49 -16.91
CA GLN A 50 -3.18 -24.38 -17.01
C GLN A 50 -3.10 -23.43 -15.81
N LEU A 51 -2.94 -23.96 -14.59
CA LEU A 51 -2.78 -23.12 -13.40
C LEU A 51 -1.49 -22.29 -13.44
N ASN A 52 -0.39 -22.90 -13.88
CA ASN A 52 0.88 -22.19 -14.06
C ASN A 52 0.75 -21.07 -15.10
N ASN A 53 0.04 -21.34 -16.21
CA ASN A 53 -0.24 -20.33 -17.22
C ASN A 53 -1.16 -19.21 -16.71
N LEU A 54 -2.08 -19.49 -15.77
CA LEU A 54 -2.85 -18.45 -15.07
C LEU A 54 -1.94 -17.55 -14.21
N SER A 55 -0.98 -18.14 -13.49
CA SER A 55 0.03 -17.35 -12.76
C SER A 55 0.83 -16.45 -13.71
N VAL A 56 1.19 -16.95 -14.90
CA VAL A 56 1.84 -16.14 -15.94
C VAL A 56 0.93 -15.04 -16.44
N ALA A 57 -0.36 -15.30 -16.69
CA ALA A 57 -1.31 -14.30 -17.15
C ALA A 57 -1.46 -13.12 -16.16
N LYS A 58 -1.47 -13.40 -14.85
CA LYS A 58 -1.37 -12.38 -13.80
C LYS A 58 -0.10 -11.55 -13.92
N ASP A 59 1.06 -12.18 -14.11
CA ASP A 59 2.33 -11.48 -14.25
C ASP A 59 2.46 -10.68 -15.55
N VAL A 60 1.80 -11.12 -16.63
CA VAL A 60 1.62 -10.32 -17.86
C VAL A 60 0.86 -9.03 -17.57
N GLY A 61 -0.12 -9.06 -16.66
CA GLY A 61 -0.76 -7.86 -16.12
C GLY A 61 0.23 -6.82 -15.61
N LYS A 62 1.32 -7.25 -14.97
CA LYS A 62 2.37 -6.33 -14.49
C LYS A 62 3.16 -5.70 -15.63
N ALA A 63 3.31 -6.38 -16.77
CA ALA A 63 4.00 -5.82 -17.94
C ALA A 63 3.24 -4.63 -18.54
N PHE A 64 1.91 -4.61 -18.42
CA PHE A 64 1.09 -3.44 -18.78
C PHE A 64 1.34 -2.22 -17.88
N GLY A 65 2.11 -2.36 -16.80
CA GLY A 65 2.58 -1.26 -15.97
C GLY A 65 3.43 -0.21 -16.72
N LEU A 66 3.95 -0.52 -17.91
CA LEU A 66 4.52 0.51 -18.78
C LEU A 66 3.50 1.61 -19.11
N LEU A 67 2.22 1.24 -19.29
CA LEU A 67 1.14 2.18 -19.54
C LEU A 67 0.92 3.13 -18.36
N SER A 68 0.95 2.60 -17.13
CA SER A 68 0.82 3.44 -15.93
C SER A 68 2.01 4.39 -15.78
N GLY A 69 3.22 3.94 -16.13
CA GLY A 69 4.42 4.77 -16.23
C GLY A 69 4.26 5.93 -17.20
N LEU A 70 3.88 5.65 -18.46
CA LEU A 70 3.66 6.68 -19.49
C LEU A 70 2.51 7.63 -19.12
N ALA A 71 1.48 7.10 -18.47
CA ALA A 71 0.33 7.88 -18.01
C ALA A 71 0.66 8.79 -16.82
N SER A 72 1.70 8.50 -16.02
CA SER A 72 2.01 9.23 -14.78
C SER A 72 2.42 10.69 -14.96
N ASP A 73 2.85 11.07 -16.17
CA ASP A 73 3.14 12.46 -16.51
C ASP A 73 1.91 13.23 -17.02
N ARG A 74 0.84 12.52 -17.41
CA ARG A 74 -0.37 13.11 -18.00
C ARG A 74 -1.59 13.02 -17.11
N LEU A 75 -1.70 11.97 -16.30
CA LEU A 75 -2.81 11.73 -15.40
C LEU A 75 -2.48 12.19 -13.99
N SER A 76 -3.50 12.68 -13.29
CA SER A 76 -3.37 13.04 -11.88
C SER A 76 -3.31 11.79 -11.00
N THR A 77 -2.67 11.89 -9.83
CA THR A 77 -2.57 10.80 -8.85
C THR A 77 -3.92 10.20 -8.48
N PRO A 78 -4.98 10.99 -8.21
CA PRO A 78 -6.30 10.43 -7.91
C PRO A 78 -6.87 9.57 -9.05
N MET A 79 -6.69 10.01 -10.29
CA MET A 79 -7.21 9.29 -11.46
C MET A 79 -6.49 7.95 -11.63
N MET A 80 -5.17 7.91 -11.46
CA MET A 80 -4.42 6.65 -11.50
C MET A 80 -4.82 5.69 -10.37
N LEU A 81 -5.03 6.20 -9.15
CA LEU A 81 -5.50 5.40 -8.02
C LEU A 81 -6.92 4.85 -8.26
N LEU A 82 -7.81 5.64 -8.89
CA LEU A 82 -9.15 5.18 -9.29
C LEU A 82 -9.08 4.07 -10.34
N ILE A 83 -8.25 4.24 -11.38
CA ILE A 83 -8.06 3.21 -12.41
C ILE A 83 -7.59 1.91 -11.75
N GLY A 84 -6.52 1.98 -10.95
CA GLY A 84 -5.99 0.80 -10.27
C GLY A 84 -7.00 0.15 -9.33
N SER A 85 -7.72 0.92 -8.51
CA SER A 85 -8.69 0.36 -7.56
C SER A 85 -9.91 -0.27 -8.22
N ILE A 86 -10.46 0.33 -9.29
CA ILE A 86 -11.56 -0.26 -10.07
C ILE A 86 -11.09 -1.53 -10.76
N GLU A 87 -9.90 -1.49 -11.37
CA GLU A 87 -9.29 -2.64 -12.04
C GLU A 87 -9.08 -3.81 -11.06
N GLY A 88 -8.58 -3.52 -9.86
CA GLY A 88 -8.41 -4.50 -8.78
C GLY A 88 -9.75 -5.05 -8.28
N LEU A 89 -10.74 -4.18 -8.07
CA LEU A 89 -12.08 -4.57 -7.64
C LEU A 89 -12.71 -5.55 -8.65
N VAL A 90 -12.62 -5.25 -9.95
CA VAL A 90 -13.17 -6.12 -11.00
C VAL A 90 -12.36 -7.41 -11.11
N GLY A 91 -11.02 -7.31 -11.19
CA GLY A 91 -10.13 -8.47 -11.35
C GLY A 91 -10.25 -9.49 -10.21
N TYR A 92 -10.15 -9.04 -8.96
CA TYR A 92 -10.26 -9.92 -7.79
C TYR A 92 -11.71 -10.21 -7.40
N GLY A 93 -12.64 -9.27 -7.62
CA GLY A 93 -14.06 -9.46 -7.31
C GLY A 93 -14.71 -10.53 -8.17
N VAL A 94 -14.35 -10.64 -9.45
CA VAL A 94 -14.83 -11.71 -10.31
C VAL A 94 -14.26 -13.07 -9.89
N GLN A 95 -12.96 -13.12 -9.55
CA GLN A 95 -12.35 -14.33 -8.99
C GLN A 95 -13.06 -14.76 -7.70
N TRP A 96 -13.36 -13.81 -6.81
CA TRP A 96 -14.13 -14.04 -5.60
C TRP A 96 -15.51 -14.63 -5.89
N LEU A 97 -16.24 -14.12 -6.89
CA LEU A 97 -17.55 -14.66 -7.28
C LEU A 97 -17.47 -16.13 -7.73
N VAL A 98 -16.42 -16.49 -8.48
CA VAL A 98 -16.16 -17.88 -8.90
C VAL A 98 -15.81 -18.76 -7.70
N VAL A 99 -14.86 -18.34 -6.87
CA VAL A 99 -14.39 -19.13 -5.72
C VAL A 99 -15.49 -19.30 -4.66
N SER A 100 -16.33 -18.28 -4.47
CA SER A 100 -17.50 -18.32 -3.59
C SER A 100 -18.70 -19.07 -4.19
N ARG A 101 -18.57 -19.63 -5.40
CA ARG A 101 -19.62 -20.33 -6.15
C ARG A 101 -20.91 -19.50 -6.34
N LYS A 102 -20.78 -18.17 -6.37
CA LYS A 102 -21.89 -17.25 -6.65
C LYS A 102 -22.22 -17.19 -8.14
N ILE A 103 -21.23 -17.50 -8.98
CA ILE A 103 -21.38 -17.69 -10.41
C ILE A 103 -20.77 -19.03 -10.83
N GLN A 104 -21.12 -19.50 -12.02
CA GLN A 104 -20.48 -20.67 -12.62
C GLN A 104 -19.01 -20.38 -12.97
N PRO A 105 -18.13 -21.40 -12.95
CA PRO A 105 -16.75 -21.26 -13.41
C PRO A 105 -16.68 -20.62 -14.79
N LEU A 106 -15.86 -19.56 -14.90
CA LEU A 106 -15.67 -18.86 -16.15
C LEU A 106 -14.88 -19.71 -17.16
N PRO A 107 -15.07 -19.51 -18.47
CA PRO A 107 -14.14 -20.00 -19.47
C PRO A 107 -12.70 -19.57 -19.15
N TYR A 108 -11.75 -20.46 -19.40
CA TYR A 108 -10.34 -20.28 -19.06
C TYR A 108 -9.76 -18.92 -19.51
N TRP A 109 -10.06 -18.49 -20.75
CA TRP A 109 -9.56 -17.23 -21.29
C TRP A 109 -10.11 -15.99 -20.55
N GLN A 110 -11.35 -16.05 -20.04
CA GLN A 110 -11.93 -14.96 -19.26
C GLN A 110 -11.22 -14.85 -17.91
N MET A 111 -10.94 -15.99 -17.28
CA MET A 111 -10.17 -16.04 -16.04
C MET A 111 -8.77 -15.44 -16.23
N CYS A 112 -8.09 -15.73 -17.36
CA CYS A 112 -6.81 -15.08 -17.70
C CYS A 112 -6.92 -13.55 -17.73
N ILE A 113 -7.99 -13.00 -18.32
CA ILE A 113 -8.21 -11.55 -18.39
C ILE A 113 -8.40 -10.96 -16.99
N PHE A 114 -9.23 -11.57 -16.14
CA PHE A 114 -9.47 -11.05 -14.79
C PHE A 114 -8.23 -11.16 -13.88
N LEU A 115 -7.41 -12.20 -14.05
CA LEU A 115 -6.10 -12.29 -13.37
C LEU A 115 -5.13 -11.22 -13.87
N CYS A 116 -5.05 -11.02 -15.19
CA CYS A 116 -4.22 -9.97 -15.79
C CYS A 116 -4.64 -8.58 -15.29
N MET A 117 -5.95 -8.32 -15.23
CA MET A 117 -6.57 -7.10 -14.71
C MET A 117 -6.21 -6.90 -13.22
N GLY A 118 -6.43 -7.93 -12.39
CA GLY A 118 -6.02 -7.91 -10.98
C GLY A 118 -4.52 -7.67 -10.81
N GLY A 119 -3.69 -8.20 -11.72
CA GLY A 119 -2.26 -7.97 -11.73
C GLY A 119 -1.87 -6.54 -12.06
N ASN A 120 -2.42 -6.01 -13.14
CA ASN A 120 -2.18 -4.66 -13.65
C ASN A 120 -2.64 -3.56 -12.68
N SER A 121 -3.69 -3.82 -11.90
CA SER A 121 -4.21 -2.89 -10.87
C SER A 121 -3.12 -2.35 -9.95
N THR A 122 -2.19 -3.21 -9.53
CA THR A 122 -1.09 -2.82 -8.65
C THR A 122 -0.08 -1.91 -9.31
N THR A 123 0.08 -2.01 -10.63
CA THR A 123 1.05 -1.17 -11.34
C THR A 123 0.56 0.27 -11.32
N TRP A 124 -0.73 0.50 -11.52
CA TRP A 124 -1.36 1.82 -11.40
C TRP A 124 -1.19 2.40 -10.01
N MET A 125 -1.51 1.61 -8.97
CA MET A 125 -1.38 2.04 -7.57
C MET A 125 0.09 2.39 -7.23
N ASN A 126 1.01 1.46 -7.53
CA ASN A 126 2.43 1.63 -7.26
C ASN A 126 3.02 2.84 -8.00
N THR A 127 2.71 3.01 -9.29
CA THR A 127 3.23 4.14 -10.07
C THR A 127 2.67 5.46 -9.58
N ALA A 128 1.35 5.54 -9.34
CA ALA A 128 0.71 6.76 -8.83
C ALA A 128 1.37 7.22 -7.53
N VAL A 129 1.52 6.31 -6.57
CA VAL A 129 2.09 6.61 -5.26
C VAL A 129 3.57 6.99 -5.36
N LEU A 130 4.35 6.18 -6.06
CA LEU A 130 5.80 6.38 -6.15
C LEU A 130 6.15 7.70 -6.84
N VAL A 131 5.52 8.00 -7.98
CA VAL A 131 5.77 9.23 -8.74
C VAL A 131 5.41 10.45 -7.91
N THR A 132 4.23 10.45 -7.28
CA THR A 132 3.80 11.57 -6.42
C THR A 132 4.72 11.77 -5.23
N CYS A 133 5.13 10.70 -4.54
CA CYS A 133 6.03 10.82 -3.40
C CYS A 133 7.43 11.28 -3.82
N ILE A 134 7.97 10.83 -4.94
CA ILE A 134 9.25 11.32 -5.48
C ILE A 134 9.16 12.80 -5.87
N ARG A 135 8.03 13.24 -6.43
CA ARG A 135 7.77 14.65 -6.76
C ARG A 135 7.65 15.51 -5.48
N ASN A 136 7.07 14.97 -4.41
CA ASN A 136 6.97 15.65 -3.11
C ASN A 136 8.33 15.73 -2.39
N PHE A 137 9.15 14.69 -2.45
CA PHE A 137 10.42 14.58 -1.72
C PHE A 137 11.62 14.53 -2.68
N ARG A 138 11.83 15.63 -3.40
CA ARG A 138 12.83 15.71 -4.49
C ARG A 138 14.28 15.49 -4.05
N THR A 139 14.64 15.86 -2.83
CA THR A 139 15.99 15.66 -2.26
C THR A 139 16.18 14.23 -1.75
N ASN A 140 15.13 13.62 -1.19
CA ASN A 140 15.16 12.33 -0.49
C ASN A 140 14.53 11.18 -1.31
N ARG A 141 14.73 11.15 -2.64
CA ARG A 141 14.08 10.18 -3.54
C ARG A 141 14.45 8.72 -3.23
N GLY A 142 15.70 8.49 -2.82
CA GLY A 142 16.20 7.15 -2.47
C GLY A 142 15.45 6.53 -1.30
N PRO A 143 15.48 7.15 -0.10
CA PRO A 143 14.72 6.69 1.07
C PRO A 143 13.22 6.50 0.78
N VAL A 144 12.60 7.45 0.07
CA VAL A 144 11.18 7.40 -0.31
C VAL A 144 10.87 6.15 -1.12
N SER A 145 11.61 5.92 -2.20
CA SER A 145 11.43 4.74 -3.04
C SER A 145 11.69 3.44 -2.27
N GLY A 146 12.75 3.41 -1.46
CA GLY A 146 13.13 2.25 -0.65
C GLY A 146 12.04 1.85 0.35
N ILE A 147 11.52 2.81 1.12
CA ILE A 147 10.44 2.57 2.08
C ILE A 147 9.18 2.08 1.36
N LEU A 148 8.73 2.80 0.32
CA LEU A 148 7.52 2.45 -0.42
C LEU A 148 7.61 1.07 -1.07
N LYS A 149 8.77 0.69 -1.61
CA LYS A 149 8.99 -0.66 -2.17
C LYS A 149 9.12 -1.72 -1.08
N GLY A 150 9.70 -1.38 0.07
CA GLY A 150 9.74 -2.25 1.24
C GLY A 150 8.33 -2.67 1.68
N TYR A 151 7.40 -1.72 1.81
CA TYR A 151 6.01 -2.02 2.14
C TYR A 151 5.27 -2.85 1.08
N VAL A 152 5.62 -2.70 -0.21
CA VAL A 152 5.13 -3.64 -1.25
C VAL A 152 5.62 -5.06 -1.00
N GLY A 153 6.89 -5.22 -0.62
CA GLY A 153 7.44 -6.53 -0.25
C GLY A 153 6.72 -7.15 0.96
N LEU A 154 6.42 -6.33 1.98
CA LEU A 154 5.71 -6.78 3.19
C LEU A 154 4.23 -7.06 2.96
N SER A 155 3.59 -6.43 1.97
CA SER A 155 2.14 -6.52 1.75
C SER A 155 1.60 -7.93 1.55
N THR A 156 2.38 -8.84 0.97
CA THR A 156 2.00 -10.25 0.77
C THR A 156 1.81 -10.96 2.11
N ALA A 157 2.76 -10.79 3.04
CA ALA A 157 2.68 -11.33 4.38
C ALA A 157 1.53 -10.68 5.16
N ILE A 158 1.40 -9.34 5.07
CA ILE A 158 0.29 -8.62 5.71
C ILE A 158 -1.08 -9.20 5.31
N PHE A 159 -1.33 -9.44 4.02
CA PHE A 159 -2.60 -10.03 3.57
C PHE A 159 -2.77 -11.47 4.02
N THR A 160 -1.72 -12.27 3.90
CA THR A 160 -1.73 -13.69 4.26
C THR A 160 -2.05 -13.83 5.74
N ASP A 161 -1.27 -13.18 6.59
CA ASP A 161 -1.37 -13.30 8.05
C ASP A 161 -2.69 -12.73 8.57
N LEU A 162 -3.19 -11.63 7.99
CA LEU A 162 -4.51 -11.12 8.34
C LEU A 162 -5.62 -12.11 8.00
N CYS A 163 -5.52 -12.80 6.86
CA CYS A 163 -6.50 -13.81 6.48
C CYS A 163 -6.41 -15.05 7.37
N THR A 164 -5.21 -15.57 7.59
CA THR A 164 -4.95 -16.67 8.52
C THR A 164 -5.51 -16.33 9.91
N ALA A 165 -5.22 -15.12 10.39
CA ALA A 165 -5.55 -14.73 11.74
C ALA A 165 -7.03 -14.46 11.99
N LEU A 166 -7.74 -13.89 11.01
CA LEU A 166 -9.13 -13.45 11.16
C LEU A 166 -10.13 -14.43 10.55
N PHE A 167 -9.73 -15.17 9.52
CA PHE A 167 -10.62 -15.91 8.63
C PHE A 167 -10.19 -17.35 8.35
N ALA A 168 -9.20 -17.86 9.09
CA ALA A 168 -8.74 -19.25 9.02
C ALA A 168 -8.41 -19.71 7.58
N ASP A 169 -7.73 -18.85 6.82
CA ASP A 169 -7.23 -19.12 5.46
C ASP A 169 -8.30 -19.44 4.42
N ASP A 170 -9.52 -18.90 4.56
CA ASP A 170 -10.55 -19.05 3.53
C ASP A 170 -10.16 -18.30 2.23
N PRO A 171 -10.02 -19.01 1.08
CA PRO A 171 -9.56 -18.41 -0.17
C PRO A 171 -10.58 -17.45 -0.80
N ALA A 172 -11.88 -17.62 -0.53
CA ALA A 172 -12.89 -16.67 -0.97
C ALA A 172 -12.77 -15.38 -0.15
N ILE A 173 -12.68 -15.46 1.17
CA ILE A 173 -12.50 -14.27 2.00
C ILE A 173 -11.19 -13.55 1.65
N PHE A 174 -10.12 -14.30 1.37
CA PHE A 174 -8.87 -13.75 0.88
C PHE A 174 -9.05 -12.92 -0.40
N LEU A 175 -9.72 -13.47 -1.42
CA LEU A 175 -10.03 -12.76 -2.66
C LEU A 175 -10.93 -11.53 -2.43
N LEU A 176 -11.87 -11.61 -1.49
CA LEU A 176 -12.72 -10.48 -1.11
C LEU A 176 -11.89 -9.36 -0.46
N MET A 177 -10.93 -9.71 0.40
CA MET A 177 -9.98 -8.75 0.99
C MET A 177 -9.16 -8.07 -0.10
N LEU A 178 -8.67 -8.82 -1.09
CA LEU A 178 -7.94 -8.26 -2.24
C LEU A 178 -8.78 -7.35 -3.14
N ALA A 179 -10.10 -7.55 -3.17
CA ALA A 179 -11.00 -6.71 -3.96
C ALA A 179 -11.39 -5.42 -3.21
N ILE A 180 -11.75 -5.54 -1.94
CA ILE A 180 -12.37 -4.44 -1.16
C ILE A 180 -11.32 -3.58 -0.44
N ILE A 181 -10.31 -4.17 0.19
CA ILE A 181 -9.34 -3.41 0.98
C ILE A 181 -8.55 -2.42 0.10
N PRO A 182 -7.98 -2.83 -1.05
CA PRO A 182 -7.32 -1.89 -1.97
C PRO A 182 -8.22 -0.74 -2.42
N LEU A 183 -9.49 -1.02 -2.71
CA LEU A 183 -10.45 0.03 -3.08
C LEU A 183 -10.60 1.07 -1.97
N LEU A 184 -10.87 0.64 -0.73
CA LEU A 184 -11.08 1.55 0.39
C LEU A 184 -9.81 2.36 0.71
N VAL A 185 -8.64 1.71 0.67
CA VAL A 185 -7.36 2.40 0.90
C VAL A 185 -7.06 3.39 -0.22
N CYS A 186 -7.29 3.06 -1.49
CA CYS A 186 -7.13 3.99 -2.60
C CYS A 186 -8.09 5.19 -2.52
N LEU A 187 -9.36 4.97 -2.13
CA LEU A 187 -10.33 6.06 -1.90
C LEU A 187 -9.85 7.02 -0.81
N SER A 188 -9.25 6.50 0.27
CA SER A 188 -8.63 7.33 1.29
C SER A 188 -7.42 8.10 0.73
N ALA A 189 -6.56 7.44 -0.04
CA ALA A 189 -5.37 8.06 -0.62
C ALA A 189 -5.72 9.15 -1.64
N ILE A 190 -6.82 9.03 -2.38
CA ILE A 190 -7.31 10.08 -3.30
C ILE A 190 -7.54 11.42 -2.57
N LEU A 191 -7.96 11.38 -1.29
CA LEU A 191 -8.20 12.58 -0.50
C LEU A 191 -6.91 13.20 0.04
N PHE A 192 -5.99 12.36 0.50
CA PHE A 192 -4.82 12.79 1.29
C PHE A 192 -3.51 12.85 0.49
N LEU A 193 -3.34 12.02 -0.54
CA LEU A 193 -2.16 11.97 -1.38
C LEU A 193 -2.28 12.97 -2.53
N ARG A 194 -1.76 14.17 -2.30
CA ARG A 194 -1.64 15.22 -3.32
C ARG A 194 -0.19 15.62 -3.52
N GLU A 195 0.12 16.09 -4.72
CA GLU A 195 1.38 16.78 -4.97
C GLU A 195 1.41 18.08 -4.16
N VAL A 196 2.47 18.26 -3.36
CA VAL A 196 2.68 19.44 -2.53
C VAL A 196 3.89 20.20 -3.08
N PRO A 197 3.77 21.51 -3.36
CA PRO A 197 4.89 22.30 -3.88
C PRO A 197 6.07 22.33 -2.90
N SER A 198 7.28 22.35 -3.46
CA SER A 198 8.57 22.13 -2.77
C SER A 198 8.75 23.01 -1.52
N SER A 199 9.22 22.38 -0.44
CA SER A 199 9.69 23.03 0.78
C SER A 199 11.14 23.52 0.66
N THR A 200 11.48 24.59 1.39
CA THR A 200 12.82 25.21 1.45
C THR A 200 13.86 24.30 2.15
N ALA A 201 15.14 24.55 1.89
CA ALA A 201 16.29 23.73 2.34
C ALA A 201 16.39 23.49 3.87
N ALA A 202 15.75 24.33 4.70
CA ALA A 202 15.72 24.15 6.15
C ALA A 202 14.94 22.91 6.63
N GLY A 203 14.06 22.33 5.78
CA GLY A 203 13.27 21.14 6.12
C GLY A 203 14.01 19.80 5.97
N GLU A 204 15.17 19.76 5.30
CA GLU A 204 15.79 18.50 4.85
C GLU A 204 16.28 17.60 6.00
N LYS A 205 16.89 18.20 7.04
CA LYS A 205 17.36 17.44 8.22
C LYS A 205 16.21 16.83 9.02
N GLU A 206 15.05 17.48 9.05
CA GLU A 206 13.86 16.92 9.69
C GLU A 206 13.29 15.77 8.87
N GLU A 207 13.29 15.88 7.54
CA GLU A 207 12.82 14.81 6.67
C GLU A 207 13.61 13.50 6.86
N THR A 208 14.94 13.58 6.98
CA THR A 208 15.76 12.38 7.22
C THR A 208 15.39 11.68 8.54
N LYS A 209 15.08 12.43 9.60
CA LYS A 209 14.65 11.83 10.89
C LYS A 209 13.32 11.09 10.74
N PHE A 210 12.35 11.69 10.05
CA PHE A 210 11.07 11.04 9.78
C PHE A 210 11.26 9.79 8.91
N PHE A 211 12.05 9.84 7.83
CA PHE A 211 12.32 8.65 7.02
C PHE A 211 12.99 7.52 7.80
N ASN A 212 13.92 7.85 8.70
CA ASN A 212 14.51 6.84 9.59
C ASN A 212 13.47 6.21 10.52
N LEU A 213 12.51 6.99 11.02
CA LEU A 213 11.40 6.45 11.81
C LEU A 213 10.53 5.49 10.98
N PHE A 214 10.14 5.86 9.76
CA PHE A 214 9.38 4.97 8.87
C PHE A 214 10.13 3.68 8.56
N ASN A 215 11.45 3.77 8.39
CA ASN A 215 12.30 2.61 8.15
C ASN A 215 12.37 1.69 9.38
N ILE A 216 12.57 2.24 10.58
CA ILE A 216 12.53 1.47 11.84
C ILE A 216 11.18 0.77 11.99
N VAL A 217 10.07 1.47 11.76
CA VAL A 217 8.72 0.87 11.82
C VAL A 217 8.57 -0.25 10.79
N ALA A 218 9.08 -0.08 9.57
CA ALA A 218 9.05 -1.12 8.54
C ALA A 218 9.87 -2.35 8.94
N VAL A 219 11.04 -2.19 9.56
CA VAL A 219 11.87 -3.29 10.06
C VAL A 219 11.17 -4.02 11.22
N VAL A 220 10.60 -3.27 12.18
CA VAL A 220 9.82 -3.87 13.29
C VAL A 220 8.64 -4.66 12.74
N LEU A 221 7.91 -4.10 11.78
CA LEU A 221 6.79 -4.76 11.11
C LEU A 221 7.25 -6.04 10.40
N ALA A 222 8.38 -6.00 9.68
CA ALA A 222 8.92 -7.16 8.99
C ALA A 222 9.29 -8.30 9.96
N VAL A 223 9.99 -7.97 11.06
CA VAL A 223 10.34 -8.94 12.10
C VAL A 223 9.09 -9.51 12.78
N TYR A 224 8.08 -8.66 13.00
CA TYR A 224 6.82 -9.06 13.61
C TYR A 224 6.04 -10.06 12.76
N LEU A 225 5.89 -9.79 11.45
CA LEU A 225 5.28 -10.70 10.47
C LEU A 225 6.08 -12.02 10.41
N LEU A 226 7.40 -11.93 10.24
CA LEU A 226 8.28 -13.11 10.18
C LEU A 226 8.17 -13.99 11.43
N THR A 227 8.05 -13.37 12.61
CA THR A 227 7.91 -14.12 13.87
C THR A 227 6.64 -14.95 13.83
N PHE A 228 5.51 -14.36 13.43
CA PHE A 228 4.23 -15.05 13.31
C PHE A 228 4.33 -16.22 12.33
N ASP A 229 4.89 -16.00 11.14
CA ASP A 229 5.10 -17.05 10.13
C ASP A 229 5.93 -18.24 10.67
N VAL A 230 7.03 -17.95 11.36
CA VAL A 230 7.96 -18.98 11.87
C VAL A 230 7.38 -19.74 13.08
N THR A 231 6.57 -19.08 13.91
CA THR A 231 5.94 -19.72 15.08
C THR A 231 4.82 -20.70 14.74
N GLY A 232 4.32 -20.69 13.50
CA GLY A 232 3.41 -21.72 12.98
C GLY A 232 1.96 -21.55 13.44
N SER A 233 1.33 -22.63 13.90
CA SER A 233 -0.10 -22.62 14.21
C SER A 233 -0.40 -21.95 15.55
N HIS A 234 -1.27 -20.94 15.53
CA HIS A 234 -1.68 -20.19 16.71
C HIS A 234 -3.14 -20.44 17.08
N GLY A 235 -3.45 -20.35 18.37
CA GLY A 235 -4.84 -20.33 18.84
C GLY A 235 -5.55 -19.03 18.46
N ARG A 236 -6.88 -19.10 18.30
CA ARG A 236 -7.73 -17.98 17.82
C ARG A 236 -7.48 -16.64 18.53
N ILE A 237 -7.33 -16.67 19.86
CA ILE A 237 -7.13 -15.45 20.67
C ILE A 237 -5.79 -14.79 20.32
N LEU A 238 -4.72 -15.58 20.21
CA LEU A 238 -3.39 -15.08 19.88
C LEU A 238 -3.37 -14.51 18.45
N SER A 239 -4.01 -15.20 17.50
CA SER A 239 -4.12 -14.72 16.12
C SER A 239 -4.89 -13.40 16.02
N GLN A 240 -6.02 -13.27 16.74
CA GLN A 240 -6.78 -12.03 16.77
C GLN A 240 -5.99 -10.89 17.43
N ALA A 241 -5.30 -11.16 18.54
CA ALA A 241 -4.40 -10.19 19.16
C ALA A 241 -3.28 -9.77 18.20
N PHE A 242 -2.71 -10.73 17.46
CA PHE A 242 -1.70 -10.47 16.44
C PHE A 242 -2.21 -9.50 15.37
N ALA A 243 -3.41 -9.76 14.82
CA ALA A 243 -4.02 -8.93 13.80
C ALA A 243 -4.30 -7.50 14.30
N VAL A 244 -4.76 -7.35 15.55
CA VAL A 244 -4.98 -6.02 16.17
C VAL A 244 -3.66 -5.25 16.29
N VAL A 245 -2.61 -5.91 16.77
CA VAL A 245 -1.27 -5.29 16.88
C VAL A 245 -0.70 -4.96 15.50
N LEU A 246 -0.90 -5.81 14.49
CA LEU A 246 -0.49 -5.55 13.11
C LEU A 246 -1.16 -4.29 12.54
N LEU A 247 -2.49 -4.17 12.71
CA LEU A 247 -3.23 -2.98 12.29
C LEU A 247 -2.78 -1.72 13.05
N PHE A 248 -2.46 -1.86 14.33
CA PHE A 248 -1.91 -0.76 15.13
C PHE A 248 -0.52 -0.33 14.62
N LEU A 249 0.37 -1.28 14.29
CA LEU A 249 1.68 -0.99 13.71
C LEU A 249 1.58 -0.28 12.36
N LEU A 250 0.63 -0.68 11.51
CA LEU A 250 0.35 0.01 10.23
C LEU A 250 -0.22 1.43 10.43
N ALA A 251 -0.92 1.67 11.53
CA ALA A 251 -1.44 3.00 11.89
C ALA A 251 -0.42 3.89 12.64
N CYS A 252 0.64 3.30 13.19
CA CYS A 252 1.68 4.00 13.98
C CYS A 252 2.28 5.23 13.28
N PRO A 253 2.58 5.21 11.96
CA PRO A 253 3.10 6.40 11.27
C PRO A 253 2.18 7.62 11.35
N LEU A 254 0.85 7.45 11.40
CA LEU A 254 -0.08 8.58 11.61
C LEU A 254 0.06 9.19 12.99
N GLN A 255 0.20 8.36 14.03
CA GLN A 255 0.25 8.80 15.43
C GLN A 255 1.52 9.62 15.68
N SER A 256 2.65 9.16 15.13
CA SER A 256 3.92 9.89 15.21
C SER A 256 3.81 11.29 14.58
N LEU A 257 3.02 11.42 13.51
CA LEU A 257 2.76 12.67 12.82
C LEU A 257 1.84 13.60 13.63
N SER A 258 0.79 13.06 14.25
CA SER A 258 -0.12 13.81 15.12
C SER A 258 0.63 14.38 16.33
N ILE A 259 1.50 13.59 16.97
CA ILE A 259 2.32 14.02 18.10
C ILE A 259 3.33 15.08 17.68
N SER A 260 3.95 14.92 16.52
CA SER A 260 4.92 15.89 15.98
C SER A 260 4.24 17.22 15.62
N CYS A 261 3.07 17.17 14.98
CA CYS A 261 2.26 18.36 14.71
C CYS A 261 1.81 19.05 16.00
N TYR A 262 1.38 18.28 17.00
CA TYR A 262 1.02 18.81 18.32
C TYR A 262 2.20 19.53 18.98
N ARG A 263 3.39 18.90 19.00
CA ARG A 263 4.61 19.52 19.56
C ARG A 263 5.05 20.79 18.82
N ILE A 264 4.84 20.86 17.51
CA ILE A 264 5.13 22.08 16.72
C ILE A 264 4.12 23.19 17.05
N LEU A 265 2.84 22.85 17.25
CA LEU A 265 1.79 23.82 17.58
C LEU A 265 1.86 24.32 19.03
N THR A 266 2.31 23.50 19.97
CA THR A 266 2.42 23.86 21.40
C THR A 266 3.85 24.18 21.84
N GLY A 267 4.81 24.21 20.92
CA GLY A 267 6.20 24.55 21.21
C GLY A 267 6.33 26.02 21.64
N PRO A 268 7.28 26.35 22.54
CA PRO A 268 7.45 27.73 22.99
C PRO A 268 7.74 28.65 21.81
N VAL A 269 6.93 29.70 21.67
CA VAL A 269 7.16 30.79 20.71
C VAL A 269 8.54 31.39 21.05
N GLN A 270 9.52 31.17 20.17
CA GLN A 270 10.82 31.82 20.31
C GLN A 270 10.61 33.32 20.11
N ASN A 271 10.59 34.05 21.22
CA ASN A 271 10.56 35.51 21.21
C ASN A 271 11.76 36.02 20.40
N PRO A 272 11.55 37.02 19.52
CA PRO A 272 12.65 37.58 18.74
C PRO A 272 13.71 38.11 19.69
N VAL A 273 14.96 37.67 19.48
CA VAL A 273 16.14 38.18 20.18
C VAL A 273 16.19 39.69 19.98
N PRO A 274 16.22 40.52 21.03
CA PRO A 274 16.35 41.95 20.86
C PRO A 274 17.70 42.22 20.21
N THR A 275 17.66 42.82 19.02
CA THR A 275 18.82 43.37 18.34
C THR A 275 19.38 44.49 19.21
N SER A 276 20.37 44.15 20.05
CA SER A 276 21.19 45.15 20.72
C SER A 276 21.97 45.89 19.62
N ARG A 277 21.53 47.11 19.30
CA ARG A 277 22.35 48.08 18.58
C ARG A 277 23.57 48.39 19.44
N VAL A 278 24.76 48.16 18.90
CA VAL A 278 25.98 48.92 19.18
C VAL A 278 26.59 49.24 17.84
#